data_AF-A0A7S2RTH3-F1
#
_entry.id   AF-A0A7S2RTH3-F1
#
_cell.length_a   1.000
_cell.length_b   1.000
_cell.length_c   1.000
_cell.angle_alpha   90.00
_cell.angle_beta   90.00
_cell.angle_gamma   90.00
#
_symmetry.space_group_name_H-M   'P 1'
#
loop_
_entity.id
_entity.type
_entity.pdbx_description
1 polymer ?
#
loop_
_entity_poly.entity_id
_entity_poly.type
_entity_poly.pdbx_seq_one_letter_code
_entity_poly.pdbx_strand_id
1 'polypeptide(L)'
;GRPGGDDRLVNRFDYDGDYGTVLNRFLMQSALDIPLTVYGTGGQTRAFIHITDTAKCIQLAIENPPDAGAPVEILNQVAETRRVRDIAEMVASKTGAKLQYVNNPRNEAAENELDVSNNKFRSLGLDPITLDERLFEEVTSIAQKYKDRCIVSKVMPKSYWNKKRTEDIEQNGDVLGVESVDDGAKEKVSA
;
A
#
# COMPACT_ATOMS: atom_id res chain seq x y z
N GLY A 1 -0.84 1.94 -16.48
CA GLY A 1 -1.84 2.07 -17.57
C GLY A 1 -1.13 1.96 -18.89
N ARG A 2 -1.37 0.90 -19.67
CA ARG A 2 -0.61 0.62 -20.90
C ARG A 2 -0.70 1.78 -21.90
N PRO A 3 0.39 2.10 -22.63
CA PRO A 3 0.33 3.01 -23.77
C PRO A 3 -0.70 2.48 -24.78
N GLY A 4 -1.68 3.33 -25.15
CA GLY A 4 -2.74 2.97 -26.10
C GLY A 4 -4.04 2.42 -25.49
N GLY A 5 -4.19 2.40 -24.16
CA GLY A 5 -5.47 2.10 -23.52
C GLY A 5 -6.47 3.26 -23.63
N ASP A 6 -7.75 2.94 -23.78
CA ASP A 6 -8.84 3.93 -23.76
C ASP A 6 -8.98 4.54 -22.36
N ASP A 7 -8.76 5.85 -22.24
CA ASP A 7 -8.80 6.58 -20.96
C ASP A 7 -10.18 6.43 -20.25
N ARG A 8 -11.25 6.11 -20.98
CA ARG A 8 -12.59 5.87 -20.41
C ARG A 8 -12.69 4.56 -19.62
N LEU A 9 -11.78 3.63 -19.84
CA LEU A 9 -11.73 2.32 -19.17
C LEU A 9 -10.70 2.30 -18.04
N VAL A 10 -10.08 3.45 -17.72
CA VAL A 10 -9.13 3.56 -16.62
C VAL A 10 -9.87 3.41 -15.29
N ASN A 11 -9.39 2.49 -14.46
CA ASN A 11 -9.96 2.25 -13.13
C ASN A 11 -9.64 3.41 -12.17
N ARG A 12 -10.41 3.51 -11.08
CA ARG A 12 -10.15 4.47 -9.98
C ARG A 12 -8.80 4.19 -9.31
N PHE A 13 -8.15 5.28 -8.89
CA PHE A 13 -6.94 5.25 -8.07
C PHE A 13 -7.16 6.15 -6.87
N ASP A 14 -7.41 5.55 -5.70
CA ASP A 14 -7.71 6.29 -4.48
C ASP A 14 -6.43 6.56 -3.67
N TYR A 15 -6.27 7.80 -3.21
CA TYR A 15 -5.09 8.29 -2.49
C TYR A 15 -5.43 9.03 -1.20
N ASP A 16 -6.70 9.27 -0.93
CA ASP A 16 -7.14 10.04 0.22
C ASP A 16 -6.95 9.28 1.54
N GLY A 17 -7.14 9.98 2.66
CA GLY A 17 -7.02 9.45 4.02
C GLY A 17 -8.01 8.35 4.37
N ASP A 18 -9.15 8.28 3.68
CA ASP A 18 -10.27 7.42 4.05
C ASP A 18 -10.32 6.14 3.20
N TYR A 19 -10.16 6.25 1.88
CA TYR A 19 -10.21 5.14 0.92
C TYR A 19 -8.85 4.73 0.36
N GLY A 20 -7.84 5.59 0.45
CA GLY A 20 -6.50 5.29 -0.03
C GLY A 20 -5.88 4.12 0.74
N THR A 21 -5.37 3.14 0.00
CA THR A 21 -4.59 2.03 0.57
C THR A 21 -3.14 2.46 0.79
N VAL A 22 -2.40 1.71 1.63
CA VAL A 22 -1.03 2.05 2.07
C VAL A 22 -0.12 2.41 0.89
N LEU A 23 0.00 1.51 -0.10
CA LEU A 23 0.91 1.70 -1.23
C LEU A 23 0.49 2.87 -2.13
N ASN A 24 -0.81 2.95 -2.47
CA ASN A 24 -1.31 4.01 -3.35
C ASN A 24 -1.09 5.40 -2.75
N ARG A 25 -1.29 5.53 -1.43
CA ARG A 25 -1.05 6.77 -0.68
C ARG A 25 0.42 7.17 -0.74
N PHE A 26 1.34 6.25 -0.47
CA PHE A 26 2.78 6.55 -0.50
C PHE A 26 3.27 6.97 -1.88
N LEU A 27 2.78 6.31 -2.93
CA LEU A 27 3.14 6.67 -4.30
C LEU A 27 2.61 8.04 -4.73
N MET A 28 1.41 8.41 -4.27
CA MET A 28 0.89 9.75 -4.52
C MET A 28 1.58 10.82 -3.67
N GLN A 29 1.89 10.52 -2.41
CA GLN A 29 2.62 11.43 -1.52
C GLN A 29 4.00 11.73 -2.09
N SER A 30 4.77 10.71 -2.46
CA SER A 30 6.07 10.88 -3.13
C SER A 30 5.94 11.65 -4.44
N ALA A 31 4.91 11.42 -5.25
CA ALA A 31 4.71 12.15 -6.50
C ALA A 31 4.38 13.65 -6.33
N LEU A 32 3.95 14.05 -5.14
CA LEU A 32 3.58 15.41 -4.76
C LEU A 32 4.60 16.09 -3.84
N ASP A 33 5.75 15.45 -3.61
CA ASP A 33 6.77 15.89 -2.66
C ASP A 33 6.23 16.04 -1.22
N ILE A 34 5.21 15.26 -0.88
CA ILE A 34 4.65 15.15 0.47
C ILE A 34 5.35 13.97 1.18
N PRO A 35 5.78 14.12 2.45
CA PRO A 35 6.33 13.00 3.21
C PRO A 35 5.37 11.80 3.28
N LEU A 36 5.94 10.60 3.25
CA LEU A 36 5.19 9.34 3.35
C LEU A 36 4.63 9.20 4.77
N THR A 37 3.30 9.21 4.91
CA THR A 37 2.65 9.24 6.22
C THR A 37 2.52 7.84 6.81
N VAL A 38 3.45 7.45 7.69
CA VAL A 38 3.44 6.17 8.38
C VAL A 38 2.64 6.29 9.68
N TYR A 39 1.58 5.50 9.83
CA TYR A 39 0.70 5.58 11.01
C TYR A 39 1.29 4.80 12.20
N GLY A 40 1.47 5.46 13.34
CA GLY A 40 2.07 4.87 14.54
C GLY A 40 3.53 4.47 14.28
N THR A 41 3.89 3.22 14.57
CA THR A 41 5.25 2.69 14.33
C THR A 41 5.45 2.18 12.90
N GLY A 42 4.39 2.04 12.10
CA GLY A 42 4.42 1.33 10.82
C GLY A 42 4.63 -0.18 10.92
N GLY A 43 4.57 -0.74 12.13
CA GLY A 43 4.77 -2.15 12.43
C GLY A 43 3.67 -3.10 11.98
N GLN A 44 2.58 -2.53 11.46
CA GLN A 44 1.42 -3.33 11.13
C GLN A 44 1.71 -4.14 9.87
N THR A 45 1.51 -5.46 9.92
CA THR A 45 1.68 -6.32 8.74
C THR A 45 0.39 -6.32 7.91
N ARG A 46 0.51 -6.14 6.60
CA ARG A 46 -0.59 -6.11 5.63
C ARG A 46 -0.36 -7.11 4.52
N ALA A 47 -1.47 -7.68 4.04
CA ALA A 47 -1.51 -8.49 2.84
C ALA A 47 -1.66 -7.62 1.60
N PHE A 48 -0.92 -7.95 0.55
CA PHE A 48 -0.93 -7.26 -0.73
C PHE A 48 -1.29 -8.24 -1.84
N ILE A 49 -2.02 -7.74 -2.84
CA ILE A 49 -2.35 -8.43 -4.07
C ILE A 49 -2.45 -7.40 -5.20
N HIS A 50 -1.91 -7.74 -6.36
CA HIS A 50 -2.04 -6.91 -7.54
C HIS A 50 -3.47 -6.98 -8.10
N ILE A 51 -4.03 -5.87 -8.57
CA ILE A 51 -5.42 -5.81 -9.05
C ILE A 51 -5.69 -6.78 -10.22
N THR A 52 -4.69 -7.03 -11.08
CA THR A 52 -4.78 -8.05 -12.13
C THR A 52 -4.94 -9.45 -11.55
N ASP A 53 -4.25 -9.76 -10.45
CA ASP A 53 -4.37 -11.06 -9.81
C ASP A 53 -5.66 -11.20 -9.02
N THR A 54 -6.22 -10.11 -8.49
CA THR A 54 -7.60 -10.13 -7.95
C THR A 54 -8.59 -10.62 -9.00
N ALA A 55 -8.52 -10.10 -10.23
CA ALA A 55 -9.37 -10.54 -11.32
C ALA A 55 -9.11 -12.01 -11.71
N LYS A 56 -7.84 -12.44 -11.79
CA LYS A 56 -7.50 -13.84 -12.04
C LYS A 56 -8.00 -14.78 -10.95
N CYS A 57 -7.89 -14.41 -9.67
CA CYS A 57 -8.40 -15.21 -8.56
C CYS A 57 -9.92 -15.44 -8.68
N ILE A 58 -10.66 -14.42 -9.10
CA ILE A 58 -12.11 -14.55 -9.36
C ILE A 58 -12.35 -15.52 -10.52
N GLN A 59 -11.62 -15.37 -11.63
CA GLN A 59 -11.70 -16.29 -12.76
C GLN A 59 -11.41 -17.73 -12.34
N LEU A 60 -10.30 -17.98 -11.64
CA LEU A 60 -9.90 -19.31 -11.18
C LEU A 60 -10.94 -19.95 -10.26
N ALA A 61 -11.56 -19.17 -9.38
CA ALA A 61 -12.62 -19.67 -8.50
C ALA A 61 -13.89 -20.06 -9.26
N ILE A 62 -14.23 -19.34 -10.33
CA ILE A 62 -15.38 -19.65 -11.19
C ILE A 62 -15.11 -20.88 -12.07
N GLU A 63 -13.90 -21.00 -12.60
CA GLU A 63 -13.49 -22.11 -13.47
C GLU A 63 -13.28 -23.42 -12.71
N ASN A 64 -13.05 -23.34 -11.39
CA ASN A 64 -12.83 -24.50 -10.52
C ASN A 64 -13.83 -24.48 -9.35
N PRO A 65 -15.14 -24.57 -9.61
CA PRO A 65 -16.13 -24.60 -8.55
C PRO A 65 -16.00 -25.91 -7.75
N PRO A 66 -16.30 -25.91 -6.45
CA PRO A 66 -16.37 -27.14 -5.68
C PRO A 66 -17.52 -28.02 -6.15
N ASP A 67 -17.41 -29.33 -5.95
CA ASP A 67 -18.47 -30.28 -6.28
C ASP A 67 -19.79 -29.93 -5.55
N ALA A 68 -20.91 -30.27 -6.17
CA ALA A 68 -22.22 -30.04 -5.57
C ALA A 68 -22.32 -30.78 -4.22
N GLY A 69 -22.57 -30.03 -3.14
CA GLY A 69 -22.66 -30.56 -1.77
C GLY A 69 -21.31 -30.67 -1.05
N ALA A 70 -20.20 -30.30 -1.68
CA ALA A 70 -18.92 -30.19 -0.99
C ALA A 70 -18.93 -29.05 0.06
N PRO A 71 -18.05 -29.13 1.08
CA PRO A 71 -17.90 -28.05 2.06
C PRO A 71 -17.53 -26.72 1.40
N VAL A 72 -17.93 -25.62 2.05
CA VAL A 72 -17.55 -24.27 1.61
C VAL A 72 -16.04 -24.12 1.63
N GLU A 73 -15.50 -23.68 0.50
CA GLU A 73 -14.08 -23.38 0.37
C GLU A 73 -13.78 -21.92 0.70
N ILE A 74 -12.76 -21.70 1.53
CA ILE A 74 -12.15 -20.39 1.76
C ILE A 74 -10.84 -20.32 0.98
N LEU A 75 -10.71 -19.29 0.15
CA LEU A 75 -9.55 -19.02 -0.70
C LEU A 75 -8.98 -17.64 -0.34
N ASN A 76 -7.73 -17.59 0.13
CA ASN A 76 -7.08 -16.33 0.51
C ASN A 76 -6.49 -15.63 -0.72
N GLN A 77 -7.06 -14.48 -1.10
CA GLN A 77 -6.56 -13.65 -2.20
C GLN A 77 -5.40 -12.75 -1.74
N VAL A 78 -4.22 -13.33 -1.60
CA VAL A 78 -3.01 -12.63 -1.16
C VAL A 78 -1.82 -13.09 -2.00
N ALA A 79 -0.99 -12.16 -2.47
CA ALA A 79 0.30 -12.49 -3.10
C ALA A 79 1.40 -12.63 -2.03
N GLU A 80 1.48 -11.65 -1.13
CA GLU A 80 2.46 -11.61 -0.04
C GLU A 80 2.02 -10.71 1.13
N THR A 81 2.77 -10.73 2.22
CA THR A 81 2.63 -9.81 3.35
C THR A 81 3.88 -8.97 3.57
N ARG A 82 3.70 -7.72 4.03
CA ARG A 82 4.79 -6.79 4.38
C ARG A 82 4.35 -5.86 5.51
N ARG A 83 5.30 -5.35 6.30
CA ARG A 83 5.03 -4.29 7.28
C ARG A 83 4.89 -2.96 6.56
N VAL A 84 4.07 -2.07 7.12
CA VAL A 84 3.84 -0.74 6.53
C VAL A 84 5.13 0.07 6.43
N ARG A 85 6.00 0.04 7.45
CA ARG A 85 7.29 0.74 7.42
C ARG A 85 8.21 0.24 6.32
N ASP A 86 8.27 -1.08 6.09
CA ASP A 86 9.13 -1.68 5.06
C ASP A 86 8.70 -1.22 3.66
N ILE A 87 7.38 -1.07 3.43
CA ILE A 87 6.85 -0.48 2.19
C ILE A 87 7.21 1.00 2.08
N ALA A 88 7.10 1.76 3.18
CA ALA A 88 7.42 3.18 3.18
C ALA A 88 8.91 3.40 2.85
N GLU A 89 9.82 2.65 3.47
CA GLU A 89 11.26 2.66 3.19
C GLU A 89 11.56 2.29 1.73
N MET A 90 10.88 1.27 1.20
CA MET A 90 11.03 0.87 -0.21
C MET A 90 10.59 1.98 -1.17
N VAL A 91 9.49 2.70 -0.88
CA VAL A 91 9.07 3.84 -1.69
C VAL A 91 10.03 5.02 -1.53
N ALA A 92 10.41 5.35 -0.30
CA ALA A 92 11.31 6.46 0.00
C ALA A 92 12.68 6.29 -0.67
N SER A 93 13.29 5.10 -0.59
CA SER A 93 14.57 4.81 -1.25
C SER A 93 14.52 4.95 -2.78
N LYS A 94 13.37 4.72 -3.40
CA LYS A 94 13.19 4.83 -4.87
C LYS A 94 12.84 6.24 -5.32
N THR A 95 12.16 7.01 -4.47
CA THR A 95 11.59 8.32 -4.83
C THR A 95 12.31 9.50 -4.21
N GLY A 96 13.15 9.28 -3.19
CA GLY A 96 13.74 10.34 -2.36
C GLY A 96 12.76 10.99 -1.38
N ALA A 97 11.54 10.47 -1.26
CA ALA A 97 10.54 10.99 -0.34
C ALA A 97 10.98 10.79 1.13
N LYS A 98 10.67 11.76 1.98
CA LYS A 98 10.91 11.65 3.43
C LYS A 98 9.85 10.79 4.09
N LEU A 99 10.19 10.09 5.16
CA LEU A 99 9.24 9.39 6.01
C LEU A 99 8.73 10.34 7.09
N GLN A 100 7.43 10.32 7.34
CA GLN A 100 6.81 11.05 8.43
C GLN A 100 5.90 10.12 9.23
N TYR A 101 6.30 9.84 10.45
CA TYR A 101 5.48 9.07 11.38
C TYR A 101 4.42 10.00 11.97
N VAL A 102 3.17 9.56 11.94
CA VAL A 102 2.00 10.33 12.40
C VAL A 102 1.14 9.50 13.33
N ASN A 103 0.28 10.16 14.09
CA ASN A 103 -0.66 9.49 14.99
C ASN A 103 -1.56 8.52 14.21
N ASN A 104 -1.75 7.30 14.74
CA ASN A 104 -2.56 6.31 14.05
C ASN A 104 -4.06 6.61 14.28
N PRO A 105 -4.83 6.94 13.22
CA PRO A 105 -6.24 7.24 13.36
C PRO A 105 -7.10 6.01 13.70
N ARG A 106 -6.55 4.80 13.56
CA ARG A 106 -7.24 3.52 13.71
C ARG A 106 -7.04 2.92 15.11
N ASN A 107 -7.92 2.00 15.48
CA ASN A 107 -7.75 1.16 16.65
C ASN A 107 -7.27 -0.23 16.23
N GLU A 108 -5.96 -0.38 16.17
CA GLU A 108 -5.29 -1.61 15.74
C GLU A 108 -3.98 -1.79 16.52
N ALA A 109 -3.41 -2.99 16.46
CA ALA A 109 -2.11 -3.26 17.04
C ALA A 109 -1.02 -2.42 16.35
N ALA A 110 -0.11 -1.83 17.14
CA ALA A 110 1.01 -1.07 16.60
C ALA A 110 1.96 -1.96 15.78
N GLU A 111 2.17 -3.19 16.25
CA GLU A 111 2.97 -4.24 15.61
C GLU A 111 2.12 -5.53 15.59
N ASN A 112 2.14 -6.26 14.48
CA ASN A 112 1.53 -7.58 14.40
C ASN A 112 2.22 -8.43 13.33
N GLU A 113 2.11 -9.75 13.46
CA GLU A 113 2.40 -10.69 12.39
C GLU A 113 1.11 -11.04 11.64
N LEU A 114 1.25 -11.40 10.38
CA LEU A 114 0.15 -11.90 9.55
C LEU A 114 0.68 -13.05 8.71
N ASP A 115 0.40 -14.27 9.18
CA ASP A 115 0.66 -15.50 8.44
C ASP A 115 -0.59 -15.87 7.62
N VAL A 116 -0.44 -15.92 6.30
CA VAL A 116 -1.52 -16.21 5.36
C VAL A 116 -0.97 -17.05 4.22
N SER A 117 -1.65 -18.16 3.95
CA SER A 117 -1.31 -19.04 2.83
C SER A 117 -2.20 -18.78 1.63
N ASN A 118 -1.60 -18.64 0.45
CA ASN A 118 -2.25 -18.57 -0.85
C ASN A 118 -2.14 -19.88 -1.65
N ASN A 119 -1.72 -20.98 -1.00
CA ASN A 119 -1.41 -22.25 -1.65
C ASN A 119 -2.55 -22.79 -2.51
N LYS A 120 -3.81 -22.59 -2.10
CA LYS A 120 -4.97 -23.02 -2.88
C LYS A 120 -5.04 -22.34 -4.24
N PHE A 121 -4.86 -21.02 -4.31
CA PHE A 121 -4.82 -20.34 -5.61
C PHE A 121 -3.60 -20.75 -6.43
N ARG A 122 -2.44 -20.95 -5.77
CA ARG A 122 -1.25 -21.46 -6.45
C ARG A 122 -1.48 -22.85 -7.05
N SER A 123 -2.18 -23.75 -6.35
CA SER A 123 -2.53 -25.07 -6.89
C SER A 123 -3.52 -25.01 -8.05
N LEU A 124 -4.32 -23.95 -8.15
CA LEU A 124 -5.19 -23.67 -9.29
C LEU A 124 -4.47 -22.97 -10.45
N GLY A 125 -3.16 -22.71 -10.33
CA GLY A 125 -2.35 -22.11 -11.39
C GLY A 125 -2.10 -20.60 -11.26
N LEU A 126 -2.44 -19.97 -10.12
CA LEU A 126 -2.04 -18.58 -9.86
C LEU A 126 -0.51 -18.49 -9.68
N ASP A 127 0.12 -17.67 -10.51
CA ASP A 127 1.48 -17.16 -10.28
C ASP A 127 1.38 -15.69 -9.81
N PRO A 128 1.50 -15.42 -8.49
CA PRO A 128 1.21 -14.11 -7.92
C PRO A 128 2.28 -13.07 -8.28
N ILE A 129 1.82 -11.89 -8.66
CA ILE A 129 2.62 -10.67 -8.83
C ILE A 129 2.91 -10.11 -7.43
N THR A 130 4.18 -10.14 -7.04
CA THR A 130 4.67 -9.50 -5.82
C THR A 130 5.04 -8.04 -6.08
N LEU A 131 5.24 -7.28 -5.01
CA LEU A 131 5.83 -5.96 -5.00
C LEU A 131 7.29 -6.06 -5.46
N ASP A 132 7.49 -5.91 -6.77
CA ASP A 132 8.80 -5.82 -7.43
C ASP A 132 9.05 -4.42 -7.99
N GLU A 133 10.28 -4.14 -8.39
CA GLU A 133 10.69 -2.81 -8.86
C GLU A 133 9.87 -2.31 -10.06
N ARG A 134 9.47 -3.19 -10.97
CA ARG A 134 8.71 -2.82 -12.17
C ARG A 134 7.30 -2.38 -11.83
N LEU A 135 6.66 -3.04 -10.86
CA LEU A 135 5.35 -2.63 -10.39
C LEU A 135 5.40 -1.23 -9.76
N PHE A 136 6.44 -0.93 -8.99
CA PHE A 136 6.63 0.41 -8.43
C PHE A 136 6.79 1.46 -9.53
N GLU A 137 7.61 1.21 -10.54
CA GLU A 137 7.80 2.13 -11.68
C GLU A 137 6.49 2.40 -12.42
N GLU A 138 5.70 1.36 -12.71
CA GLU A 138 4.41 1.54 -13.40
C GLU A 138 3.48 2.44 -12.57
N VAL A 139 3.29 2.14 -11.28
CA VAL A 139 2.34 2.89 -10.46
C VAL A 139 2.85 4.31 -10.17
N THR A 140 4.16 4.50 -9.99
CA THR A 140 4.77 5.84 -9.86
C THR A 140 4.55 6.67 -11.11
N SER A 141 4.68 6.08 -12.31
CA SER A 141 4.42 6.79 -13.56
C SER A 141 2.98 7.29 -13.68
N ILE A 142 2.01 6.50 -13.18
CA ILE A 142 0.59 6.88 -13.14
C ILE A 142 0.40 8.04 -12.15
N ALA A 143 0.97 7.93 -10.95
CA ALA A 143 0.89 8.98 -9.94
C ALA A 143 1.44 10.31 -10.45
N GLN A 144 2.62 10.29 -11.10
CA GLN A 144 3.22 11.47 -11.72
C GLN A 144 2.36 12.05 -12.85
N LYS A 145 1.80 11.19 -13.73
CA LYS A 145 0.96 11.62 -14.86
C LYS A 145 -0.29 12.37 -14.41
N TYR A 146 -0.88 12.01 -13.26
CA TYR A 146 -2.15 12.57 -12.79
C TYR A 146 -2.02 13.42 -11.52
N LYS A 147 -0.80 13.78 -11.10
CA LYS A 147 -0.56 14.51 -9.85
C LYS A 147 -1.30 15.84 -9.76
N ASP A 148 -1.48 16.54 -10.88
CA ASP A 148 -2.18 17.82 -10.94
C ASP A 148 -3.68 17.71 -10.60
N ARG A 149 -4.23 16.49 -10.60
CA ARG A 149 -5.62 16.20 -10.19
C ARG A 149 -5.74 15.89 -8.70
N CYS A 150 -4.63 15.87 -7.96
CA CYS A 150 -4.65 15.58 -6.54
C CYS A 150 -5.19 16.78 -5.74
N ILE A 151 -6.11 16.48 -4.82
CA ILE A 151 -6.61 17.42 -3.83
C ILE A 151 -5.81 17.18 -2.55
N VAL A 152 -4.73 17.93 -2.37
CA VAL A 152 -3.78 17.75 -1.25
C VAL A 152 -4.46 17.76 0.12
N SER A 153 -5.54 18.54 0.29
CA SER A 153 -6.31 18.61 1.54
C SER A 153 -7.06 17.33 1.94
N LYS A 154 -7.00 16.29 1.09
CA LYS A 154 -7.56 14.95 1.31
C LYS A 154 -6.51 13.88 1.64
N VAL A 155 -5.23 14.21 1.56
CA VAL A 155 -4.14 13.24 1.79
C VAL A 155 -4.07 12.79 3.25
N MET A 156 -4.27 13.69 4.20
CA MET A 156 -4.29 13.36 5.63
C MET A 156 -5.65 12.78 6.05
N PRO A 157 -5.68 11.82 7.00
CA PRO A 157 -6.92 11.27 7.52
C PRO A 157 -7.72 12.35 8.26
N LYS A 158 -9.05 12.30 8.14
CA LYS A 158 -9.97 13.17 8.89
C LYS A 158 -10.90 12.39 9.83
N SER A 159 -10.89 11.07 9.68
CA SER A 159 -11.75 10.16 10.41
C SER A 159 -10.93 9.39 11.44
N TYR A 160 -11.30 9.51 12.71
CA TYR A 160 -10.62 8.84 13.83
C TYR A 160 -11.54 7.80 14.46
N TRP A 161 -10.96 6.68 14.90
CA TRP A 161 -11.73 5.55 15.44
C TRP A 161 -12.50 5.91 16.72
N ASN A 162 -11.97 6.81 17.56
CA ASN A 162 -12.62 7.23 18.80
C ASN A 162 -12.25 8.68 19.17
N LYS A 163 -13.04 9.27 20.08
CA LYS A 163 -12.85 10.65 20.56
C LYS A 163 -11.46 10.90 21.12
N LYS A 164 -10.92 9.94 21.87
CA LYS A 164 -9.58 10.04 22.46
C LYS A 164 -8.52 10.34 21.40
N ARG A 165 -8.56 9.66 20.25
CA ARG A 165 -7.62 9.91 19.15
C ARG A 165 -7.81 11.26 18.49
N THR A 166 -9.06 11.68 18.34
CA THR A 166 -9.36 13.04 17.87
C THR A 166 -8.74 14.08 18.79
N GLU A 167 -8.98 13.95 20.10
CA GLU A 167 -8.45 14.85 21.13
C GLU A 167 -6.92 14.82 21.20
N ASP A 168 -6.31 13.64 21.11
CA ASP A 168 -4.84 13.47 21.12
C ASP A 168 -4.17 14.25 19.97
N ILE A 169 -4.78 14.25 18.77
CA ILE A 169 -4.26 14.97 17.60
C ILE A 169 -4.56 16.45 17.66
N GLU A 170 -5.74 16.85 18.12
CA GLU A 170 -6.08 18.26 18.33
C GLU A 170 -5.16 18.93 19.36
N GLN A 171 -4.68 18.18 20.36
CA GLN A 171 -3.81 18.70 21.41
C GLN A 171 -2.31 18.63 21.07
N ASN A 172 -1.85 17.53 20.48
CA ASN A 172 -0.41 17.27 20.31
C ASN A 172 0.05 17.41 18.85
N GLY A 173 -0.87 17.67 17.92
CA GLY A 173 -0.59 17.63 16.50
C GLY A 173 -0.50 16.20 15.95
N ASP A 174 -0.42 16.10 14.63
CA ASP A 174 -0.49 14.81 13.94
C ASP A 174 0.90 14.14 13.78
N VAL A 175 1.98 14.91 13.83
CA VAL A 175 3.34 14.44 13.51
C VAL A 175 4.07 13.93 14.75
N LEU A 176 4.49 12.67 14.71
CA LEU A 176 5.31 12.01 15.74
C LEU A 176 6.81 12.18 15.47
N GLY A 177 7.20 12.26 14.19
CA GLY A 177 8.60 12.43 13.78
C GLY A 177 8.77 12.44 12.26
N VAL A 178 9.89 12.97 11.79
CA VAL A 178 10.28 12.97 10.37
C VAL A 178 11.66 12.33 10.27
N GLU A 179 11.78 11.32 9.41
CA GLU A 179 13.03 10.65 9.10
C GLU A 179 13.37 10.88 7.62
N SER A 180 14.61 11.28 7.36
CA SER A 180 15.21 11.19 6.04
C SER A 180 15.83 9.82 5.87
N VAL A 181 15.54 9.14 4.77
CA VAL A 181 16.31 7.97 4.37
C VAL A 181 17.67 8.51 3.92
N ASP A 182 18.69 8.39 4.77
CA ASP A 182 20.06 8.75 4.41
C ASP A 182 20.52 7.84 3.26
N ASP A 183 21.09 8.43 2.21
CA ASP A 183 21.75 7.73 1.11
C ASP A 183 23.00 7.00 1.65
N GLY A 184 22.80 5.84 2.27
CA GLY A 184 23.85 4.93 2.74
C GLY A 184 24.64 4.26 1.61
N ALA A 185 24.90 4.98 0.52
CA ALA A 185 25.64 4.51 -0.65
C ALA A 185 26.74 5.49 -1.08
N LYS A 186 27.52 6.04 -0.15
CA LYS A 186 28.83 6.64 -0.44
C LYS A 186 29.83 6.40 0.70
N GLU A 187 30.59 5.31 0.59
CA GLU A 187 32.06 5.24 0.78
C GLU A 187 32.51 3.79 1.00
N LYS A 188 32.93 3.13 -0.08
CA LYS A 188 34.15 2.32 -0.07
C LYS A 188 34.99 2.74 -1.27
N VAL A 189 35.75 3.82 -1.09
CA VAL A 189 36.92 4.13 -1.91
C VAL A 189 38.16 3.85 -1.05
N SER A 190 38.96 2.91 -1.56
CA SER A 190 40.38 2.62 -1.28
C SER A 190 40.88 2.44 0.16
N ALA A 191 41.40 1.25 0.43
CA ALA A 191 42.84 1.04 0.65
C ALA A 191 43.26 -0.26 -0.05
#